data_AF-A0A437UDB2-F1
#
_entry.id   AF-A0A437UDB2-F1
#
_cell.length_a   1.000
_cell.length_b   1.000
_cell.length_c   1.000
_cell.angle_alpha   90.00
_cell.angle_beta   90.00
_cell.angle_gamma   90.00
#
_symmetry.space_group_name_H-M   'P 1'
#
loop_
_entity.id
_entity.type
_entity.pdbx_description
1 polymer ?
#
loop_
_entity_poly.entity_id
_entity_poly.type
_entity_poly.pdbx_seq_one_letter_code
_entity_poly.pdbx_strand_id
1 'polypeptide(L)'
;MKTIFTTSKVINVIAILFLLLGAYGIAITGFLQVLGATLYLIAFPKNKLIYSYFALVIIFFVFWDKTFNWFFALPFLLIFYLTYIIHFQKNFK
;
A
#
# COMPACT_ATOMS: atom_id res chain seq x y z
N MET A 1 8.80 -15.81 8.06
CA MET A 1 9.12 -14.36 8.00
C MET A 1 9.55 -13.89 6.61
N LYS A 2 10.60 -14.47 6.00
CA LYS A 2 11.08 -14.11 4.64
C LYS A 2 9.95 -14.14 3.59
N THR A 3 9.07 -15.15 3.67
CA THR A 3 7.90 -15.30 2.80
C THR A 3 6.93 -14.13 2.91
N ILE A 4 6.60 -13.66 4.12
CA ILE A 4 5.64 -12.56 4.33
C ILE A 4 6.15 -11.25 3.73
N PHE A 5 7.46 -10.97 3.84
CA PHE A 5 8.09 -9.83 3.17
C PHE A 5 7.97 -9.91 1.66
N THR A 6 8.32 -11.08 1.10
CA THR A 6 8.24 -11.30 -0.36
C THR A 6 6.80 -11.18 -0.84
N THR A 7 5.85 -11.80 -0.15
CA THR A 7 4.42 -11.74 -0.49
C THR A 7 3.88 -10.32 -0.43
N SER A 8 4.18 -9.56 0.63
CA SER A 8 3.74 -8.16 0.76
C SER A 8 4.33 -7.28 -0.35
N LYS A 9 5.61 -7.51 -0.72
CA LYS A 9 6.27 -6.79 -1.80
C LYS A 9 5.67 -7.14 -3.18
N VAL A 10 5.38 -8.43 -3.43
CA VAL A 10 4.74 -8.89 -4.67
C VAL A 10 3.35 -8.28 -4.82
N ILE A 11 2.54 -8.32 -3.76
CA ILE A 11 1.20 -7.68 -3.76
C ILE A 11 1.32 -6.19 -4.10
N ASN A 12 2.30 -5.50 -3.53
CA ASN A 12 2.50 -4.07 -3.77
C ASN A 12 2.94 -3.75 -5.21
N VAL A 13 3.74 -4.63 -5.83
CA VAL A 13 4.10 -4.51 -7.26
C VAL A 13 2.90 -4.78 -8.15
N ILE A 14 2.09 -5.79 -7.83
CA ILE A 14 0.86 -6.08 -8.56
C ILE A 14 -0.11 -4.89 -8.48
N ALA A 15 -0.18 -4.21 -7.34
CA ALA A 15 -1.00 -3.01 -7.16
C ALA A 15 -0.64 -1.87 -8.14
N ILE A 16 0.64 -1.75 -8.55
CA ILE A 16 1.08 -0.79 -9.59
C ILE A 16 0.45 -1.14 -10.94
N LEU A 17 0.43 -2.42 -11.31
CA LEU A 17 -0.12 -2.86 -12.60
C LEU A 17 -1.60 -2.50 -12.70
N PHE A 18 -2.35 -2.66 -11.61
CA PHE A 18 -3.75 -2.25 -11.56
C PHE A 18 -3.92 -0.73 -11.58
N LEU A 19 -2.98 0.04 -11.01
CA LEU A 19 -3.08 1.51 -11.02
C LEU A 19 -3.00 2.07 -12.44
N LEU A 20 -2.24 1.39 -13.32
CA LEU A 20 -2.12 1.76 -14.73
C LEU A 20 -3.41 1.52 -15.56
N LEU A 21 -4.38 0.79 -15.02
CA LEU A 21 -5.68 0.54 -15.68
C LEU A 21 -6.69 1.68 -15.48
N GLY A 22 -6.27 2.81 -14.90
CA GLY A 22 -7.12 3.99 -14.74
C GLY A 22 -8.06 3.91 -13.53
N ALA A 23 -9.19 4.65 -13.58
CA ALA A 23 -10.09 4.88 -12.44
C ALA A 23 -10.60 3.58 -11.79
N TYR A 24 -10.96 2.57 -12.58
CA TYR A 24 -11.39 1.26 -12.08
C TYR A 24 -10.26 0.48 -11.40
N GLY A 25 -9.03 0.72 -11.83
CA GLY A 25 -7.83 0.15 -11.26
C GLY A 25 -7.56 0.60 -9.82
N ILE A 26 -7.95 1.81 -9.43
CA ILE A 26 -7.71 2.35 -8.08
C ILE A 26 -8.31 1.46 -7.01
N ALA A 27 -9.58 1.06 -7.16
CA ALA A 27 -10.25 0.31 -6.12
C ALA A 27 -9.51 -1.01 -5.85
N ILE A 28 -9.04 -1.66 -6.93
CA ILE A 28 -8.25 -2.89 -6.87
C ILE A 28 -6.87 -2.60 -6.28
N THR A 29 -6.19 -1.54 -6.73
CA THR A 29 -4.89 -1.11 -6.21
C THR A 29 -4.94 -0.85 -4.71
N GLY A 30 -5.94 -0.09 -4.23
CA GLY A 30 -6.10 0.23 -2.83
C GLY A 30 -6.48 -1.00 -2.00
N PHE A 31 -7.32 -1.91 -2.53
CA PHE A 31 -7.58 -3.20 -1.88
C PHE A 31 -6.30 -4.02 -1.70
N LEU A 32 -5.49 -4.15 -2.75
CA LEU A 32 -4.22 -4.86 -2.70
C LEU A 32 -3.22 -4.19 -1.74
N GLN A 33 -3.18 -2.86 -1.70
CA GLN A 33 -2.39 -2.08 -0.76
C GLN A 33 -2.79 -2.36 0.70
N VAL A 34 -4.08 -2.32 1.02
CA VAL A 34 -4.63 -2.66 2.34
C VAL A 34 -4.26 -4.09 2.70
N LEU A 35 -4.41 -5.03 1.77
CA LEU A 35 -4.11 -6.45 2.00
C LEU A 35 -2.60 -6.64 2.27
N GLY A 36 -1.73 -6.04 1.46
CA GLY A 36 -0.28 -6.08 1.66
C GLY A 36 0.16 -5.44 2.98
N ALA A 37 -0.42 -4.30 3.34
CA ALA A 37 -0.17 -3.63 4.60
C ALA A 37 -0.69 -4.42 5.81
N THR A 38 -1.82 -5.12 5.68
CA THR A 38 -2.39 -5.96 6.74
C THR A 38 -1.50 -7.17 7.01
N LEU A 39 -1.03 -7.86 5.95
CA LEU A 39 -0.07 -8.95 6.09
C LEU A 39 1.23 -8.49 6.76
N TYR A 40 1.69 -7.29 6.42
CA TYR A 40 2.86 -6.70 7.06
C TYR A 40 2.60 -6.35 8.54
N LEU A 41 1.45 -5.76 8.86
CA LEU A 41 1.05 -5.42 10.24
C LEU A 41 0.98 -6.66 11.14
N ILE A 42 0.40 -7.76 10.65
CA ILE A 42 0.33 -9.03 11.40
C ILE A 42 1.75 -9.54 11.74
N ALA A 43 2.70 -9.41 10.81
CA ALA A 43 4.08 -9.81 11.03
C ALA A 43 4.87 -8.83 11.91
N PHE A 44 4.53 -7.53 11.90
CA PHE A 44 5.25 -6.45 12.58
C PHE A 44 4.31 -5.43 13.25
N PRO A 45 3.55 -5.84 14.27
CA PRO A 45 2.52 -5.00 14.88
C PRO A 45 3.07 -3.78 15.62
N LYS A 46 4.35 -3.79 16.01
CA LYS A 46 4.98 -2.67 16.74
C LYS A 46 5.42 -1.51 15.83
N ASN A 47 5.34 -1.66 14.50
CA ASN A 47 5.83 -0.63 13.58
C ASN A 47 4.82 0.53 13.50
N LYS A 48 5.17 1.72 14.00
CA LYS A 48 4.28 2.90 13.97
C LYS A 48 4.00 3.41 12.54
N LEU A 49 4.91 3.16 11.58
CA LEU A 49 4.78 3.65 10.21
C LEU A 49 3.65 2.94 9.43
N ILE A 50 3.34 1.68 9.76
CA ILE A 50 2.24 0.99 9.08
C ILE A 50 0.87 1.54 9.52
N TYR A 51 0.74 2.06 10.74
CA TYR A 51 -0.50 2.71 11.18
C TYR A 51 -0.72 4.04 10.46
N SER A 52 0.34 4.83 10.23
CA SER A 52 0.22 6.06 9.42
C SER A 52 -0.07 5.74 7.96
N TYR A 53 0.46 4.63 7.43
CA TYR A 53 0.09 4.11 6.12
C TYR A 53 -1.42 3.86 6.00
N PHE A 54 -2.00 3.12 6.95
CA PHE A 54 -3.45 2.85 6.97
C PHE A 54 -4.28 4.13 7.06
N ALA A 55 -3.87 5.10 7.88
CA ALA A 55 -4.58 6.38 7.98
C ALA A 55 -4.61 7.11 6.62
N LEU A 56 -3.49 7.15 5.90
CA LEU A 56 -3.42 7.77 4.58
C LEU A 56 -4.27 7.04 3.54
N VAL A 57 -4.30 5.70 3.57
CA VAL A 57 -5.17 4.90 2.70
C VAL A 57 -6.65 5.16 2.99
N ILE A 58 -7.05 5.27 4.26
CA ILE A 58 -8.44 5.60 4.63
C ILE A 58 -8.80 7.00 4.14
N ILE A 59 -7.95 8.00 4.40
CA ILE A 59 -8.16 9.37 3.92
C ILE A 59 -8.33 9.38 2.41
N PHE A 60 -7.47 8.66 1.67
CA PHE A 60 -7.61 8.53 0.23
C PHE A 60 -9.00 8.06 -0.18
N PHE A 61 -9.48 6.94 0.37
CA PHE A 61 -10.77 6.38 -0.01
C PHE A 61 -11.96 7.24 0.43
N VAL A 62 -11.83 8.00 1.53
CA VAL A 62 -12.88 8.92 2.00
C VAL A 62 -13.05 10.11 1.05
N PHE A 63 -11.95 10.65 0.53
CA PHE A 63 -11.97 11.81 -0.37
C PHE A 63 -12.01 11.44 -1.86
N TRP A 64 -11.87 10.16 -2.21
CA TRP A 64 -11.89 9.72 -3.60
C TRP A 64 -13.32 9.75 -4.17
N ASP A 65 -13.52 10.62 -5.16
CA ASP A 65 -14.79 10.84 -5.87
C ASP A 65 -14.99 9.91 -7.08
N LYS A 66 -14.21 8.84 -7.20
CA LYS A 66 -14.18 7.89 -8.33
C LYS A 66 -13.73 8.49 -9.67
N THR A 67 -13.24 9.72 -9.68
CA THR A 67 -12.73 10.36 -10.91
C THR A 67 -11.22 10.22 -11.04
N PHE A 68 -10.73 10.38 -12.27
CA PHE A 68 -9.30 10.32 -12.61
C PHE A 68 -8.69 11.72 -12.50
N ASN A 69 -8.39 12.13 -11.26
CA ASN A 69 -7.81 13.45 -10.95
C ASN A 69 -6.40 13.33 -10.40
N TRP A 70 -5.78 14.46 -10.05
CA TRP A 70 -4.48 14.54 -9.36
C TRP A 70 -4.38 13.66 -8.10
N PHE A 71 -5.52 13.30 -7.51
CA PHE A 71 -5.62 12.31 -6.44
C PHE A 71 -5.00 10.94 -6.79
N PHE A 72 -4.81 10.62 -8.07
CA PHE A 72 -4.08 9.43 -8.54
C PHE A 72 -2.60 9.37 -8.13
N ALA A 73 -1.99 10.51 -7.85
CA ALA A 73 -0.63 10.53 -7.34
C ALA A 73 -0.53 9.89 -5.94
N LEU A 74 -1.63 9.89 -5.18
CA LEU A 74 -1.62 9.43 -3.80
C LEU A 74 -1.51 7.89 -3.68
N PRO A 75 -2.30 7.07 -4.40
CA PRO A 75 -2.08 5.62 -4.46
C PRO A 75 -0.67 5.26 -4.92
N PHE A 76 -0.12 6.01 -5.88
CA PHE A 76 1.25 5.80 -6.34
C PHE A 76 2.26 6.05 -5.20
N LEU A 77 2.18 7.20 -4.53
CA LEU A 77 3.01 7.52 -3.37
C LEU A 77 2.87 6.48 -2.24
N LEU A 78 1.65 5.99 -2.00
CA LEU A 78 1.39 4.95 -1.01
C LEU A 78 2.13 3.65 -1.36
N ILE A 79 2.20 3.25 -2.64
CA ILE A 79 2.98 2.06 -3.03
C ILE A 79 4.46 2.22 -2.65
N PHE A 80 5.05 3.37 -2.95
CA PHE A 80 6.45 3.63 -2.58
C PHE A 80 6.62 3.68 -1.07
N TYR A 81 5.69 4.31 -0.36
CA TYR A 81 5.74 4.39 1.10
C TYR A 81 5.64 3.00 1.75
N LEU A 82 4.73 2.13 1.29
CA LEU A 82 4.64 0.75 1.78
C LEU A 82 5.92 -0.04 1.46
N THR A 83 6.47 0.13 0.25
CA THR A 83 7.74 -0.51 -0.14
C THR A 83 8.89 -0.05 0.76
N TYR A 84 8.93 1.25 1.08
CA TYR A 84 9.92 1.83 1.98
C TYR A 84 9.80 1.25 3.39
N ILE A 85 8.60 1.18 3.96
CA ILE A 85 8.35 0.57 5.28
C ILE A 85 8.84 -0.89 5.31
N ILE A 86 8.47 -1.67 4.28
CA ILE A 86 8.86 -3.08 4.15
C ILE A 86 10.39 -3.22 4.04
N HIS A 87 11.04 -2.36 3.25
CA HIS A 87 12.48 -2.46 3.01
C HIS A 87 13.31 -1.96 4.19
N PHE A 88 12.95 -0.83 4.78
CA PHE A 88 13.69 -0.23 5.88
C PHE A 88 13.64 -1.12 7.13
N GLN A 89 12.49 -1.74 7.41
CA GLN A 89 12.36 -2.61 8.58
C GLN A 89 13.10 -3.95 8.45
N LYS A 90 13.41 -4.39 7.22
CA LYS A 90 14.30 -5.53 6.98
C LYS A 90 15.74 -5.25 7.46
N ASN A 91 16.19 -3.99 7.44
CA ASN A 91 17.56 -3.61 7.79
C ASN A 91 17.76 -3.36 9.29
N PHE A 92 16.69 -3.29 10.09
CA PHE A 92 16.74 -3.09 11.55
C PHE A 92 16.55 -4.39 12.35
N LYS A 93 16.56 -5.55 11.68
CA LYS A 93 16.38 -6.86 12.30
C LYS A 93 17.66 -7.67 12.28
#